data_AF-A0A853MBI6-F1
#
_entry.id   AF-A0A853MBI6-F1
#
_cell.length_a   1.000
_cell.length_b   1.000
_cell.length_c   1.000
_cell.angle_alpha   90.00
_cell.angle_beta   90.00
_cell.angle_gamma   90.00
#
_symmetry.space_group_name_H-M   'P 1'
#
loop_
_entity.id
_entity.type
_entity.pdbx_description
1 polymer ?
#
loop_
_entity_poly.entity_id
_entity_poly.type
_entity_poly.pdbx_seq_one_letter_code
_entity_poly.pdbx_strand_id
1 'polypeptide(L)'
;MTWKSYNLDQKAQKLVLIYRDKKGVIGQSHKMRSTVAYGLERFSGEHLRLLSKNNDDDQQKGKYWQATWKEFTQIMKNAGVQLPEIPTQNDTTQLKDYASRLWNLSIDDQRVCLAVLTQFCDSLVWWTQRYKKAGENDD
;
A
#
# COMPACT_ATOMS: atom_id res chain seq x y z
N MET A 1 14.37 25.32 -0.18
CA MET A 1 13.58 24.11 0.11
C MET A 1 14.54 22.95 0.31
N THR A 2 14.80 22.54 1.55
CA THR A 2 15.62 21.34 1.80
C THR A 2 14.82 20.13 1.36
N TRP A 3 15.36 19.35 0.42
CA TRP A 3 14.77 18.08 -0.02
C TRP A 3 14.51 17.18 1.19
N LYS A 4 13.24 16.87 1.47
CA LYS A 4 12.86 15.88 2.47
C LYS A 4 12.61 14.56 1.75
N SER A 5 13.60 13.69 1.76
CA SER A 5 13.36 12.28 1.42
C SER A 5 12.39 11.76 2.48
N TYR A 6 11.15 11.43 2.12
CA TYR A 6 10.13 10.89 3.05
C TYR A 6 10.50 9.51 3.64
N ASN A 7 11.78 9.13 3.55
CA ASN A 7 12.36 7.85 3.93
C ASN A 7 11.58 6.67 3.33
N LEU A 8 11.08 6.84 2.09
CA LEU A 8 10.29 5.84 1.37
C LEU A 8 11.01 4.50 1.34
N ASP A 9 12.31 4.54 1.05
CA ASP A 9 13.16 3.35 0.96
C ASP A 9 13.26 2.61 2.31
N GLN A 10 13.54 3.31 3.41
CA GLN A 10 13.62 2.72 4.75
C GLN A 10 12.26 2.15 5.20
N LYS A 11 11.16 2.86 4.91
CA LYS A 11 9.80 2.41 5.23
C LYS A 11 9.42 1.16 4.43
N ALA A 12 9.79 1.14 3.16
CA ALA A 12 9.56 -0.01 2.28
C ALA A 12 10.37 -1.22 2.75
N GLN A 13 11.66 -1.04 3.05
CA GLN A 13 12.53 -2.08 3.61
C GLN A 13 11.93 -2.68 4.88
N LYS A 14 11.51 -1.83 5.83
CA LYS A 14 10.91 -2.27 7.09
C LYS A 14 9.65 -3.10 6.86
N LEU A 15 8.76 -2.65 5.97
CA LEU A 15 7.56 -3.39 5.62
C LEU A 15 7.90 -4.75 4.99
N VAL A 16 8.79 -4.80 4.01
CA VAL A 16 9.20 -6.07 3.40
C VAL A 16 9.77 -7.01 4.46
N LEU A 17 10.64 -6.55 5.36
CA LEU A 17 11.20 -7.39 6.42
C LEU A 17 10.13 -7.96 7.37
N ILE A 18 9.08 -7.19 7.71
CA ILE A 18 7.97 -7.67 8.56
C ILE A 18 7.20 -8.83 7.89
N TYR A 19 7.10 -8.81 6.56
CA TYR A 19 6.26 -9.74 5.81
C TYR A 19 7.05 -10.80 5.02
N ARG A 20 8.38 -10.73 4.97
CA ARG A 20 9.24 -11.58 4.13
C ARG A 20 9.08 -13.07 4.40
N ASP A 21 8.87 -13.44 5.66
CA ASP A 21 8.84 -14.83 6.09
C ASP A 21 7.43 -15.44 5.94
N LYS A 22 6.49 -14.68 5.39
CA LYS A 22 5.12 -15.13 5.11
C LYS A 22 4.98 -15.49 3.64
N LYS A 23 4.50 -16.70 3.39
CA LYS A 23 4.44 -17.34 2.07
C LYS A 23 3.76 -16.44 1.03
N GLY A 24 4.50 -16.11 -0.04
CA GLY A 24 4.00 -15.35 -1.19
C GLY A 24 3.54 -13.91 -0.89
N VAL A 25 3.81 -13.39 0.32
CA VAL A 25 3.29 -12.07 0.71
C VAL A 25 4.08 -10.93 0.08
N ILE A 26 5.41 -10.99 0.13
CA ILE A 26 6.25 -9.92 -0.45
C ILE A 26 6.15 -9.85 -1.98
N GLY A 27 5.74 -10.95 -2.64
CA GLY A 27 5.40 -10.94 -4.07
C GLY A 27 4.27 -9.96 -4.41
N GLN A 28 3.41 -9.61 -3.44
CA GLN A 28 2.36 -8.62 -3.65
C GLN A 28 2.90 -7.22 -3.98
N SER A 29 4.17 -6.89 -3.70
CA SER A 29 4.75 -5.59 -4.08
C SER A 29 4.67 -5.35 -5.59
N HIS A 30 4.80 -6.41 -6.41
CA HIS A 30 4.64 -6.31 -7.86
C HIS A 30 3.21 -5.94 -8.25
N LYS A 31 2.22 -6.55 -7.57
CA LYS A 31 0.81 -6.25 -7.76
C LYS A 31 0.46 -4.85 -7.25
N MET A 32 1.05 -4.41 -6.14
CA MET A 32 0.92 -3.04 -5.63
C MET A 32 1.36 -2.04 -6.70
N ARG A 33 2.57 -2.22 -7.25
CA ARG A 33 3.12 -1.38 -8.31
C ARG A 33 2.19 -1.25 -9.52
N SER A 34 1.65 -2.36 -10.02
CA SER A 34 0.70 -2.31 -11.15
C SER A 34 -0.66 -1.71 -10.77
N THR A 35 -1.07 -1.84 -9.51
CA THR A 35 -2.37 -1.34 -9.03
C THR A 35 -2.40 0.18 -8.88
N VAL A 36 -1.26 0.83 -8.60
CA VAL A 36 -1.18 2.30 -8.43
C VAL A 36 -1.76 3.05 -9.63
N ALA A 37 -1.54 2.54 -10.85
CA ALA A 37 -2.03 3.14 -12.09
C ALA A 37 -3.57 3.25 -12.17
N TYR A 38 -4.29 2.46 -11.38
CA TYR A 38 -5.76 2.48 -11.33
C TYR A 38 -6.33 3.37 -10.21
N GLY A 39 -5.47 4.10 -9.48
CA GLY A 39 -5.90 5.09 -8.50
C GLY A 39 -5.92 4.62 -7.05
N LEU A 40 -6.09 5.60 -6.16
CA LEU A 40 -5.99 5.44 -4.70
C LEU A 40 -7.08 4.54 -4.11
N GLU A 41 -8.32 4.65 -4.60
CA GLU A 41 -9.42 3.81 -4.10
C GLU A 41 -9.15 2.33 -4.40
N ARG A 42 -8.80 2.00 -5.65
CA ARG A 42 -8.52 0.61 -6.03
C ARG A 42 -7.33 0.05 -5.27
N PHE A 43 -6.27 0.85 -5.11
CA PHE A 43 -5.09 0.43 -4.36
C PHE A 43 -5.43 0.13 -2.89
N SER A 44 -6.11 1.08 -2.23
CA SER A 44 -6.47 0.93 -0.82
C SER A 44 -7.47 -0.19 -0.60
N GLY A 45 -8.46 -0.38 -1.48
CA GLY A 45 -9.52 -1.39 -1.33
C GLY A 45 -9.06 -2.84 -1.48
N GLU A 46 -7.91 -3.10 -2.11
CA GLU A 46 -7.41 -4.48 -2.34
C GLU A 46 -7.20 -5.26 -1.03
N HIS A 47 -6.89 -4.58 0.07
CA HIS A 47 -6.73 -5.23 1.37
C HIS A 47 -8.04 -5.87 1.86
N LEU A 48 -9.20 -5.25 1.66
CA LEU A 48 -10.50 -5.79 2.07
C LEU A 48 -10.82 -7.07 1.31
N ARG A 49 -10.55 -7.07 -0.01
CA ARG A 49 -10.76 -8.23 -0.88
C ARG A 49 -9.91 -9.43 -0.46
N LEU A 50 -8.68 -9.18 0.00
CA LEU A 50 -7.77 -10.23 0.46
C LEU A 50 -8.12 -10.71 1.87
N LEU A 51 -8.47 -9.78 2.78
CA LEU A 51 -8.90 -10.10 4.15
C LEU A 51 -10.23 -10.85 4.22
N SER A 52 -11.13 -10.66 3.24
CA SER A 52 -12.40 -11.37 3.18
C SER A 52 -12.29 -12.84 2.76
N LYS A 53 -11.09 -13.31 2.41
CA LYS A 53 -10.88 -14.70 2.02
C LYS A 53 -10.63 -15.60 3.23
N ASN A 54 -11.00 -16.87 3.11
CA ASN A 54 -10.91 -17.87 4.17
C ASN A 54 -9.54 -18.60 4.25
N ASN A 55 -8.50 -18.11 3.55
CA ASN A 55 -7.15 -18.67 3.57
C ASN A 55 -6.21 -17.72 4.31
N ASP A 56 -5.41 -18.22 5.27
CA ASP A 56 -4.42 -17.43 6.01
C ASP A 56 -3.40 -16.77 5.07
N ASP A 57 -2.91 -17.46 4.03
CA ASP A 57 -1.94 -16.90 3.08
C ASP A 57 -2.49 -15.60 2.43
N ASP A 58 -3.76 -15.63 2.01
CA ASP A 58 -4.45 -14.47 1.44
C ASP A 58 -4.70 -13.37 2.49
N GLN A 59 -5.03 -13.73 3.73
CA GLN A 59 -5.18 -12.75 4.81
C GLN A 59 -3.85 -12.07 5.15
N GLN A 60 -2.73 -12.80 5.12
CA GLN A 60 -1.40 -12.21 5.31
C GLN A 60 -1.03 -11.26 4.15
N LYS A 61 -1.36 -11.63 2.90
CA LYS A 61 -1.29 -10.72 1.74
C LYS A 61 -2.13 -9.46 2.01
N GLY A 62 -3.37 -9.59 2.48
CA GLY A 62 -4.24 -8.46 2.83
C GLY A 62 -3.69 -7.56 3.93
N LYS A 63 -3.12 -8.12 5.00
CA LYS A 63 -2.43 -7.36 6.06
C LYS A 63 -1.26 -6.54 5.52
N TYR A 64 -0.51 -7.08 4.56
CA TYR A 64 0.59 -6.36 3.92
C TYR A 64 0.12 -5.16 3.09
N TRP A 65 -0.98 -5.31 2.33
CA TRP A 65 -1.64 -4.19 1.64
C TRP A 65 -2.13 -3.12 2.61
N GLN A 66 -2.79 -3.54 3.69
CA GLN A 66 -3.28 -2.61 4.72
C GLN A 66 -2.13 -1.86 5.40
N ALA A 67 -1.05 -2.56 5.77
CA ALA A 67 0.12 -1.94 6.39
C ALA A 67 0.82 -0.96 5.44
N THR A 68 0.94 -1.32 4.17
CA THR A 68 1.49 -0.45 3.12
C THR A 68 0.68 0.84 2.98
N TRP A 69 -0.65 0.73 2.91
CA TRP A 69 -1.51 1.92 2.84
C TRP A 69 -1.41 2.78 4.10
N LYS A 70 -1.41 2.18 5.30
CA LYS A 70 -1.24 2.92 6.57
C LYS A 70 0.09 3.65 6.62
N GLU A 71 1.18 3.04 6.15
CA GLU A 71 2.48 3.71 6.10
C GLU A 71 2.46 4.87 5.09
N PHE A 72 1.82 4.66 3.94
CA PHE A 72 1.62 5.70 2.92
C PHE A 72 0.80 6.89 3.44
N THR A 73 -0.28 6.68 4.20
CA THR A 73 -1.03 7.80 4.78
C THR A 73 -0.18 8.61 5.78
N GLN A 74 0.71 7.97 6.54
CA GLN A 74 1.66 8.69 7.40
C GLN A 74 2.71 9.47 6.61
N ILE A 75 3.19 8.92 5.48
CA ILE A 75 4.08 9.64 4.56
C ILE A 75 3.38 10.90 4.03
N MET A 76 2.14 10.75 3.54
CA MET A 76 1.38 11.86 2.96
C MET A 76 1.03 12.92 4.00
N LYS A 77 0.76 12.53 5.24
CA LYS A 77 0.58 13.47 6.36
C LYS A 77 1.80 14.38 6.55
N ASN A 78 3.01 13.85 6.42
CA ASN A 78 4.25 14.65 6.48
C ASN A 78 4.43 15.58 5.28
N ALA A 79 3.79 15.26 4.15
CA ALA A 79 3.72 16.09 2.95
C ALA A 79 2.60 17.14 2.99
N GLY A 80 1.81 17.18 4.07
CA GLY A 80 0.67 18.10 4.22
C GLY A 80 -0.64 17.60 3.63
N VAL A 81 -0.68 16.36 3.10
CA VAL A 81 -1.87 15.77 2.50
C VAL A 81 -2.55 14.83 3.49
N GLN A 82 -3.78 15.12 3.88
CA GLN A 82 -4.56 14.28 4.78
C GLN A 82 -5.43 13.29 3.99
N LEU A 83 -5.01 12.03 3.99
CA LEU A 83 -5.81 10.94 3.43
C LEU A 83 -6.83 10.42 4.46
N PRO A 84 -8.02 9.96 4.01
CA PRO A 84 -9.01 9.38 4.89
C PRO A 84 -8.49 8.09 5.55
N GLU A 85 -9.01 7.80 6.73
CA GLU A 85 -8.70 6.55 7.44
C GLU A 85 -9.21 5.36 6.64
N ILE A 86 -8.36 4.34 6.49
CA ILE A 86 -8.70 3.14 5.72
C ILE A 86 -9.82 2.35 6.42
N PRO A 87 -10.86 1.90 5.71
CA PRO A 87 -11.91 1.09 6.29
C PRO A 87 -11.33 -0.21 6.82
N THR A 88 -11.82 -0.67 7.99
CA THR A 88 -11.38 -1.94 8.58
C THR A 88 -12.38 -3.08 8.34
N GLN A 89 -13.59 -2.74 7.92
CA GLN A 89 -14.69 -3.65 7.66
C GLN A 89 -15.30 -3.36 6.29
N ASN A 90 -15.94 -4.39 5.72
CA ASN A 90 -16.67 -4.27 4.45
C ASN A 90 -18.08 -3.68 4.68
N ASP A 91 -18.16 -2.56 5.38
CA ASP A 91 -19.42 -1.84 5.62
C ASP A 91 -19.69 -0.87 4.47
N THR A 92 -20.88 -0.96 3.87
CA THR A 92 -21.22 -0.17 2.68
C THR A 92 -21.22 1.33 2.95
N THR A 93 -21.63 1.76 4.15
CA THR A 93 -21.69 3.18 4.49
C THR A 93 -20.29 3.75 4.66
N GLN A 94 -19.42 3.05 5.40
CA GLN A 94 -18.01 3.44 5.57
C GLN A 94 -17.26 3.47 4.23
N LEU A 95 -17.51 2.51 3.34
CA LEU A 95 -16.87 2.46 2.02
C LEU A 95 -17.28 3.65 1.14
N LYS A 96 -18.56 4.02 1.14
CA LYS A 96 -19.05 5.18 0.38
C LYS A 96 -18.46 6.49 0.90
N ASP A 97 -18.39 6.67 2.22
CA ASP A 97 -17.76 7.85 2.82
C ASP A 97 -16.27 7.92 2.47
N TYR A 98 -15.55 6.82 2.68
CA TYR A 98 -14.13 6.70 2.39
C TYR A 98 -13.81 7.01 0.92
N ALA A 99 -14.54 6.39 -0.01
CA ALA A 99 -14.39 6.63 -1.43
C ALA A 99 -14.65 8.12 -1.74
N SER A 100 -15.80 8.67 -1.32
CA SER A 100 -16.14 10.08 -1.54
C SER A 100 -15.01 11.04 -1.13
N ARG A 101 -14.38 10.79 0.03
CA ARG A 101 -13.25 11.59 0.51
C ARG A 101 -12.00 11.48 -0.36
N LEU A 102 -11.70 10.29 -0.91
CA LEU A 102 -10.61 10.12 -1.88
C LEU A 102 -10.88 10.83 -3.20
N TRP A 103 -12.11 10.72 -3.73
CA TRP A 103 -12.50 11.36 -5.00
C TRP A 103 -12.53 12.88 -4.91
N ASN A 104 -12.77 13.43 -3.72
CA ASN A 104 -12.79 14.87 -3.46
C ASN A 104 -11.41 15.49 -3.14
N LEU A 105 -10.32 14.72 -3.22
CA LEU A 105 -8.97 15.29 -3.11
C LEU A 105 -8.73 16.32 -4.23
N SER A 106 -7.96 17.37 -3.93
CA SER A 106 -7.56 18.33 -4.97
C SER A 106 -6.74 17.64 -6.07
N ILE A 107 -6.77 18.15 -7.29
CA ILE A 107 -6.01 17.57 -8.41
C ILE A 107 -4.50 17.51 -8.09
N ASP A 108 -3.99 18.53 -7.40
CA ASP A 108 -2.58 18.57 -6.99
C ASP A 108 -2.29 17.49 -5.94
N ASP A 109 -3.14 17.32 -4.93
CA ASP A 109 -2.97 16.26 -3.93
C ASP A 109 -3.06 14.88 -4.57
N GLN A 110 -3.98 14.66 -5.52
CA GLN A 110 -4.09 13.40 -6.25
C GLN A 110 -2.80 13.08 -6.99
N ARG A 111 -2.23 14.06 -7.72
CA ARG A 111 -0.96 13.90 -8.44
C ARG A 111 0.21 13.60 -7.49
N VAL A 112 0.31 14.33 -6.38
CA VAL A 112 1.36 14.10 -5.37
C VAL A 112 1.20 12.70 -4.77
N CYS A 113 -0.02 12.30 -4.38
CA CYS A 113 -0.29 10.98 -3.83
C CYS A 113 0.14 9.88 -4.80
N LEU A 114 -0.26 9.96 -6.07
CA LEU A 114 0.07 8.94 -7.06
C LEU A 114 1.58 8.87 -7.34
N ALA A 115 2.26 10.01 -7.45
CA ALA A 115 3.70 10.05 -7.65
C ALA A 115 4.45 9.42 -6.47
N VAL A 116 4.10 9.80 -5.24
CA VAL A 116 4.73 9.27 -4.02
C VAL A 116 4.42 7.78 -3.85
N LEU A 117 3.16 7.36 -4.09
CA LEU A 117 2.75 5.97 -3.98
C LEU A 117 3.47 5.10 -5.01
N THR A 118 3.63 5.59 -6.25
CA THR A 118 4.38 4.88 -7.30
C THR A 118 5.82 4.65 -6.85
N GLN A 119 6.51 5.70 -6.39
CA GLN A 119 7.88 5.60 -5.91
C GLN A 119 8.00 4.67 -4.69
N PHE A 120 7.01 4.70 -3.79
CA PHE A 120 6.99 3.81 -2.64
C PHE A 120 6.83 2.34 -3.05
N CYS A 121 5.96 2.06 -4.02
CA CYS A 121 5.82 0.72 -4.60
C CYS A 121 7.08 0.25 -5.33
N ASP A 122 7.79 1.13 -6.03
CA ASP A 122 9.08 0.81 -6.65
C ASP A 122 10.12 0.42 -5.59
N SER A 123 10.20 1.16 -4.47
CA SER A 123 11.04 0.78 -3.33
C SER A 123 10.63 -0.56 -2.72
N LEU A 124 9.34 -0.85 -2.57
CA LEU A 124 8.87 -2.15 -2.08
C LEU A 124 9.32 -3.29 -2.99
N VAL A 125 9.16 -3.15 -4.31
CA VAL A 125 9.61 -4.15 -5.28
C VAL A 125 11.13 -4.36 -5.19
N TRP A 126 11.90 -3.28 -5.09
CA TRP A 126 13.35 -3.37 -4.94
C TRP A 126 13.77 -4.21 -3.73
N TRP A 127 13.18 -3.94 -2.56
CA TRP A 127 13.48 -4.69 -1.34
C TRP A 127 12.94 -6.12 -1.38
N THR A 128 11.78 -6.35 -1.99
CA THR A 128 11.25 -7.70 -2.22
C THR A 128 12.25 -8.54 -3.01
N GLN A 129 12.81 -8.02 -4.11
CA GLN A 129 13.82 -8.73 -4.91
C GLN A 129 15.10 -9.02 -4.12
N ARG A 130 15.47 -8.16 -3.17
CA ARG A 130 16.67 -8.33 -2.33
C ARG A 130 16.49 -9.32 -1.19
N TYR A 131 15.27 -9.42 -0.65
CA TYR A 131 14.96 -10.23 0.53
C TYR A 131 14.21 -11.52 0.22
N LYS A 132 13.81 -11.74 -1.03
CA LYS A 132 13.30 -13.01 -1.52
C LYS A 132 14.32 -14.11 -1.22
N LYS A 133 13.88 -15.17 -0.55
CA LYS A 133 14.73 -16.33 -0.28
C LYS A 133 14.81 -17.22 -1.52
N ALA A 134 15.96 -17.86 -1.73
CA ALA A 134 16.13 -18.82 -2.81
C ALA A 134 15.11 -19.96 -2.67
N GLY A 135 14.33 -20.22 -3.72
CA GLY A 135 13.34 -21.30 -3.78
C GLY A 135 11.89 -20.91 -3.43
N GLU A 136 11.60 -19.67 -3.05
CA GLU A 136 10.22 -19.20 -2.89
C GLU A 136 9.62 -18.77 -4.26
N ASN A 137 8.57 -19.45 -4.71
CA ASN A 137 7.78 -19.06 -5.88
C ASN A 137 6.73 -18.00 -5.50
N ASP A 138 6.40 -17.12 -6.44
CA ASP A 138 5.53 -15.93 -6.23
C ASP A 138 4.01 -16.24 -6.30
N ASP A 139 3.61 -17.51 -6.39
CA ASP A 139 2.21 -17.94 -6.61
C ASP A 139 1.36 -17.94 -5.32
#